data_AF-A0A6A6IG34-F1
#
_entry.id   AF-A0A6A6IG34-F1
#
_cell.length_a   1.000
_cell.length_b   1.000
_cell.length_c   1.000
_cell.angle_alpha   90.00
_cell.angle_beta   90.00
_cell.angle_gamma   90.00
#
_symmetry.space_group_name_H-M   'P 1'
#
loop_
_entity.id
_entity.type
_entity.pdbx_description
1 polymer ?
#
loop_
_entity_poly.entity_id
_entity_poly.type
_entity_poly.pdbx_seq_one_letter_code
_entity_poly.pdbx_strand_id
1 'polypeptide(L)'
;MRFSVAAAATALVGSAIAADHLVVVGNGSLTFEPNNVQAAEGDTVTFKFWPKNHSVAQSTFANPCEPMSNGFWSGYVPSTSGAATETFMVEVTNASAPIWFYCTQGQHCTSGMAGAINAPSSGNTADAFIEAAKQADNIAEPASTAGTGGMLMNGTMSSTASGSASTASSTGAASSVNVNGGVVFTGMMGMFAYLLM
;
A
#
# COMPACT_ATOMS: atom_id res chain seq x y z
N MET A 1 12.24 -54.83 -15.14
CA MET A 1 12.15 -53.85 -14.04
C MET A 1 12.05 -52.47 -14.68
N ARG A 2 10.86 -51.84 -14.66
CA ARG A 2 10.63 -50.50 -15.22
C ARG A 2 10.62 -49.52 -14.05
N PHE A 3 11.62 -48.64 -13.97
CA PHE A 3 11.70 -47.62 -12.94
C PHE A 3 10.99 -46.36 -13.44
N SER A 4 9.85 -46.04 -12.85
CA SER A 4 9.15 -44.77 -13.06
C SER A 4 9.89 -43.69 -12.28
N VAL A 5 10.45 -42.69 -12.98
CA VAL A 5 11.05 -41.51 -12.36
C VAL A 5 9.93 -40.50 -12.12
N ALA A 6 9.56 -40.30 -10.86
CA ALA A 6 8.66 -39.21 -10.47
C ALA A 6 9.48 -37.92 -10.36
N ALA A 7 9.25 -36.96 -11.26
CA ALA A 7 9.79 -35.62 -11.15
C ALA A 7 9.02 -34.85 -10.06
N ALA A 8 9.67 -34.59 -8.92
CA ALA A 8 9.11 -33.74 -7.88
C ALA A 8 9.27 -32.27 -8.31
N ALA A 9 8.17 -31.62 -8.68
CA ALA A 9 8.14 -30.18 -8.93
C ALA A 9 8.14 -29.44 -7.58
N THR A 10 9.24 -28.76 -7.27
CA THR A 10 9.34 -27.88 -6.10
C THR A 10 8.56 -26.60 -6.42
N ALA A 11 7.38 -26.43 -5.82
CA ALA A 11 6.62 -25.20 -5.94
C ALA A 11 7.34 -24.07 -5.17
N LEU A 12 7.78 -23.04 -5.88
CA LEU A 12 8.22 -21.79 -5.27
C LEU A 12 6.98 -21.07 -4.73
N VAL A 13 6.78 -21.13 -3.42
CA VAL A 13 5.76 -20.32 -2.74
C VAL A 13 6.29 -18.88 -2.71
N GLY A 14 5.82 -18.06 -3.64
CA GLY A 14 6.06 -16.62 -3.59
C GLY A 14 5.26 -16.00 -2.44
N SER A 15 5.93 -15.32 -1.52
CA SER A 15 5.25 -14.48 -0.53
C SER A 15 4.67 -13.26 -1.26
N ALA A 16 3.35 -13.17 -1.37
CA ALA A 16 2.70 -11.93 -1.78
C ALA A 16 2.84 -10.92 -0.64
N ILE A 17 3.51 -9.81 -0.92
CA ILE A 17 3.54 -8.64 -0.03
C ILE A 17 2.30 -7.79 -0.32
N ALA A 18 1.53 -7.46 0.71
CA ALA A 18 0.45 -6.48 0.61
C ALA A 18 1.04 -5.12 0.20
N ALA A 19 0.48 -4.51 -0.85
CA ALA A 19 0.88 -3.20 -1.31
C ALA A 19 0.07 -2.10 -0.58
N ASP A 20 0.68 -0.93 -0.39
CA ASP A 20 0.00 0.27 0.06
C ASP A 20 -0.21 1.23 -1.10
N HIS A 21 -1.46 1.68 -1.27
CA HIS A 21 -1.86 2.61 -2.32
C HIS A 21 -2.19 3.96 -1.70
N LEU A 22 -1.47 5.01 -2.09
CA LEU A 22 -1.67 6.35 -1.57
C LEU A 22 -2.79 7.09 -2.33
N VAL A 23 -3.76 7.62 -1.59
CA VAL A 23 -4.75 8.59 -2.08
C VAL A 23 -4.52 9.93 -1.41
N VAL A 24 -4.20 10.94 -2.21
CA VAL A 24 -4.07 12.33 -1.79
C VAL A 24 -5.47 12.93 -1.63
N VAL A 25 -5.74 13.51 -0.47
CA VAL A 25 -7.04 14.12 -0.13
C VAL A 25 -6.88 15.64 -0.06
N GLY A 26 -7.37 16.34 -1.09
CA GLY A 26 -7.54 17.78 -1.06
C GLY A 26 -6.27 18.62 -1.18
N ASN A 27 -5.38 18.31 -2.14
CA ASN A 27 -4.13 19.06 -2.37
C ASN A 27 -4.33 20.24 -3.32
N GLY A 28 -4.89 21.34 -2.81
CA GLY A 28 -5.18 22.54 -3.62
C GLY A 28 -6.42 22.40 -4.51
N SER A 29 -7.06 21.23 -4.50
CA SER A 29 -8.28 20.86 -5.21
C SER A 29 -9.30 20.22 -4.24
N LEU A 30 -10.54 20.03 -4.69
CA LEU A 30 -11.57 19.25 -3.99
C LEU A 30 -11.66 17.84 -4.59
N THR A 31 -10.54 17.12 -4.60
CA THR A 31 -10.41 15.80 -5.24
C THR A 31 -9.74 14.79 -4.33
N PHE A 32 -9.99 13.52 -4.66
CA PHE A 32 -9.17 12.39 -4.26
C PHE A 32 -8.25 12.04 -5.42
N GLU A 33 -6.95 11.90 -5.18
CA GLU A 33 -5.94 11.66 -6.23
C GLU A 33 -5.04 10.46 -5.90
N PRO A 34 -5.13 9.36 -6.66
CA PRO A 34 -6.09 9.12 -7.74
C PRO A 34 -7.53 9.01 -7.21
N ASN A 35 -8.52 9.27 -8.08
CA ASN A 35 -9.94 9.15 -7.74
C ASN A 35 -10.47 7.71 -7.84
N ASN A 36 -9.67 6.80 -8.42
CA ASN A 36 -9.89 5.37 -8.39
C ASN A 36 -8.55 4.64 -8.19
N VAL A 37 -8.52 3.71 -7.23
CA VAL A 37 -7.36 2.84 -6.96
C VAL A 37 -7.72 1.41 -7.34
N GLN A 38 -6.83 0.71 -8.05
CA GLN A 38 -6.93 -0.75 -8.23
C GLN A 38 -6.01 -1.46 -7.24
N ALA A 39 -6.60 -2.25 -6.34
CA ALA A 39 -5.92 -2.88 -5.22
C ALA A 39 -6.33 -4.35 -5.09
N ALA A 40 -5.37 -5.22 -4.77
CA ALA A 40 -5.60 -6.63 -4.52
C ALA A 40 -6.20 -6.88 -3.12
N GLU A 41 -6.72 -8.08 -2.88
CA GLU A 41 -7.12 -8.47 -1.52
C GLU A 41 -5.90 -8.50 -0.60
N GLY A 42 -6.03 -7.88 0.57
CA GLY A 42 -4.96 -7.69 1.55
C GLY A 42 -4.11 -6.43 1.35
N ASP A 43 -4.25 -5.72 0.22
CA ASP A 43 -3.64 -4.40 0.04
C ASP A 43 -4.29 -3.36 0.96
N THR A 44 -3.59 -2.25 1.21
CA THR A 44 -4.10 -1.10 1.95
C THR A 44 -4.24 0.12 1.05
N VAL A 45 -5.23 0.97 1.35
CA VAL A 45 -5.37 2.29 0.76
C VAL A 45 -5.19 3.33 1.87
N THR A 46 -4.13 4.12 1.76
CA THR A 46 -3.79 5.18 2.72
C THR A 46 -4.22 6.53 2.17
N PHE A 47 -5.15 7.18 2.86
CA PHE A 47 -5.61 8.53 2.60
C PHE A 47 -4.73 9.54 3.33
N LYS A 48 -4.06 10.42 2.58
CA LYS A 48 -3.20 11.48 3.10
C LYS A 48 -3.79 12.85 2.83
N PHE A 49 -4.12 13.55 3.91
CA PHE A 49 -4.87 14.79 3.89
C PHE A 49 -3.95 16.00 3.71
N TRP A 50 -4.40 16.97 2.93
CA TRP A 50 -3.71 18.23 2.65
C TRP A 50 -4.49 19.41 3.25
N PRO A 51 -3.99 20.66 3.16
CA PRO A 51 -4.55 21.77 3.91
C PRO A 51 -6.05 22.00 3.72
N LYS A 52 -6.63 22.71 4.70
CA LYS A 52 -8.06 22.84 5.00
C LYS A 52 -8.56 21.63 5.80
N ASN A 53 -9.84 21.32 5.69
CA ASN A 53 -10.47 20.23 6.40
C ASN A 53 -11.13 19.29 5.40
N HIS A 54 -10.82 18.01 5.50
CA HIS A 54 -11.33 16.96 4.63
C HIS A 54 -11.60 15.71 5.45
N SER A 55 -12.30 14.77 4.83
CA SER A 55 -12.71 13.51 5.45
C SER A 55 -12.91 12.45 4.37
N VAL A 56 -13.01 11.19 4.79
CA VAL A 56 -13.34 10.06 3.93
C VAL A 56 -14.38 9.20 4.64
N ALA A 57 -15.57 9.12 4.05
CA ALA A 57 -16.65 8.25 4.48
C ALA A 57 -16.97 7.25 3.36
N GLN A 58 -17.23 6.00 3.73
CA GLN A 58 -17.70 5.00 2.78
C GLN A 58 -19.19 5.23 2.47
N SER A 59 -19.54 5.00 1.21
CA SER A 59 -20.88 5.17 0.67
C SER A 59 -21.24 3.98 -0.23
N THR A 60 -22.39 4.08 -0.89
CA THR A 60 -22.80 3.16 -1.95
C THR A 60 -22.90 3.91 -3.25
N PHE A 61 -22.72 3.22 -4.38
CA PHE A 61 -22.91 3.84 -5.69
C PHE A 61 -24.31 4.49 -5.83
N ALA A 62 -25.34 3.87 -5.24
CA ALA A 62 -26.72 4.32 -5.34
C ALA A 62 -27.04 5.58 -4.52
N ASN A 63 -26.35 5.79 -3.40
CA ASN A 63 -26.56 6.93 -2.51
C ASN A 63 -25.25 7.68 -2.29
N PRO A 64 -24.68 8.32 -3.34
CA PRO A 64 -23.45 9.10 -3.17
C PRO A 64 -23.67 10.21 -2.15
N CYS A 65 -22.60 10.64 -1.48
CA CYS A 65 -22.64 11.67 -0.43
C CYS A 65 -23.39 11.31 0.86
N GLU A 66 -23.88 10.08 0.99
CA GLU A 66 -24.48 9.56 2.22
C GLU A 66 -23.69 8.36 2.76
N PRO A 67 -23.60 8.19 4.10
CA PRO A 67 -22.81 7.13 4.69
C PRO A 67 -23.51 5.78 4.53
N MET A 68 -22.76 4.76 4.12
CA MET A 68 -23.30 3.40 4.12
C MET A 68 -23.33 2.83 5.54
N SER A 69 -24.31 1.96 5.82
CA SER A 69 -24.37 1.23 7.09
C SER A 69 -23.13 0.35 7.26
N ASN A 70 -22.51 0.42 8.44
CA ASN A 70 -21.25 -0.26 8.78
C ASN A 70 -20.07 0.09 7.85
N GLY A 71 -20.14 1.23 7.16
CA GLY A 71 -19.04 1.75 6.36
C GLY A 71 -17.91 2.31 7.21
N PHE A 72 -16.75 2.51 6.58
CA PHE A 72 -15.64 3.18 7.23
C PHE A 72 -15.84 4.70 7.34
N TRP A 73 -15.17 5.30 8.31
CA TRP A 73 -15.23 6.73 8.59
C TRP A 73 -13.90 7.24 9.15
N SER A 74 -13.22 8.13 8.44
CA SER A 74 -11.97 8.72 8.93
C SER A 74 -12.18 9.75 10.04
N GLY A 75 -13.36 10.35 10.14
CA GLY A 75 -13.49 11.65 10.80
C GLY A 75 -12.90 12.78 9.94
N TYR A 76 -12.98 14.01 10.46
CA TYR A 76 -12.31 15.15 9.85
C TYR A 76 -10.82 15.16 10.21
N VAL A 77 -9.96 15.29 9.20
CA VAL A 77 -8.50 15.38 9.37
C VAL A 77 -8.02 16.72 8.81
N PRO A 78 -7.95 17.77 9.66
CA PRO A 78 -7.56 19.10 9.22
C PRO A 78 -6.03 19.25 9.12
N SER A 79 -5.59 20.13 8.21
CA SER A 79 -4.22 20.64 8.17
C SER A 79 -4.21 22.13 7.84
N THR A 80 -3.34 22.91 8.51
CA THR A 80 -3.18 24.34 8.22
C THR A 80 -2.26 24.57 7.02
N SER A 81 -1.22 23.74 6.86
CA SER A 81 -0.22 23.87 5.81
C SER A 81 0.49 22.54 5.58
N GLY A 82 0.73 22.18 4.31
CA GLY A 82 1.29 20.88 3.96
C GLY A 82 0.37 19.70 4.33
N ALA A 83 0.88 18.48 4.17
CA ALA A 83 0.14 17.29 4.50
C ALA A 83 -0.09 17.18 6.03
N ALA A 84 -1.27 16.72 6.43
CA ALA A 84 -1.59 16.37 7.81
C ALA A 84 -0.64 15.27 8.33
N THR A 85 -0.36 15.31 9.64
CA THR A 85 0.38 14.24 10.32
C THR A 85 -0.43 12.95 10.39
N GLU A 86 -1.75 13.09 10.53
CA GLU A 86 -2.68 11.96 10.57
C GLU A 86 -3.03 11.50 9.15
N THR A 87 -3.02 10.19 8.95
CA THR A 87 -3.53 9.52 7.75
C THR A 87 -4.62 8.54 8.15
N PHE A 88 -5.46 8.17 7.20
CA PHE A 88 -6.49 7.14 7.39
C PHE A 88 -6.22 5.98 6.46
N MET A 89 -6.13 4.76 6.98
CA MET A 89 -5.83 3.57 6.19
C MET A 89 -7.00 2.59 6.22
N VAL A 90 -7.34 2.04 5.05
CA VAL A 90 -8.38 1.02 4.88
C VAL A 90 -7.75 -0.22 4.24
N GLU A 91 -8.06 -1.41 4.75
CA GLU A 91 -7.67 -2.68 4.14
C GLU A 91 -8.70 -3.12 3.08
N VAL A 92 -8.22 -3.56 1.93
CA VAL A 92 -9.06 -4.13 0.87
C VAL A 92 -9.29 -5.61 1.18
N THR A 93 -10.44 -5.92 1.77
CA THR A 93 -10.79 -7.29 2.18
C THR A 93 -11.49 -8.11 1.09
N ASN A 94 -11.98 -7.45 0.04
CA ASN A 94 -12.60 -8.08 -1.13
C ASN A 94 -12.32 -7.23 -2.37
N ALA A 95 -11.44 -7.70 -3.26
CA ALA A 95 -11.04 -6.94 -4.45
C ALA A 95 -12.09 -6.95 -5.56
N SER A 96 -13.06 -7.87 -5.50
CA SER A 96 -14.15 -7.98 -6.47
C SER A 96 -15.35 -7.11 -6.13
N ALA A 97 -15.35 -6.46 -4.95
CA ALA A 97 -16.40 -5.57 -4.49
C ALA A 97 -15.92 -4.11 -4.54
N PRO A 98 -16.42 -3.28 -5.47
CA PRO A 98 -16.05 -1.87 -5.52
C PRO A 98 -16.45 -1.14 -4.24
N ILE A 99 -15.53 -0.33 -3.72
CA ILE A 99 -15.74 0.53 -2.56
C ILE A 99 -15.94 1.95 -3.08
N TRP A 100 -16.98 2.63 -2.60
CA TRP A 100 -17.31 4.01 -2.97
C TRP A 100 -17.11 4.91 -1.77
N PHE A 101 -16.51 6.08 -1.94
CA PHE A 101 -16.24 6.98 -0.83
C PHE A 101 -16.30 8.45 -1.23
N TYR A 102 -16.49 9.32 -0.24
CA TYR A 102 -16.69 10.74 -0.44
C TYR A 102 -16.15 11.57 0.72
N CYS A 103 -15.97 12.86 0.48
CA CYS A 103 -15.70 13.82 1.55
C CYS A 103 -17.00 14.44 2.06
N THR A 104 -17.21 14.38 3.38
CA THR A 104 -18.42 14.89 4.05
C THR A 104 -18.38 16.40 4.28
N GLN A 105 -17.25 17.07 4.02
CA GLN A 105 -17.06 18.48 4.37
C GLN A 105 -17.92 19.39 3.48
N GLY A 106 -18.92 20.06 4.07
CA GLY A 106 -19.69 21.11 3.40
C GLY A 106 -20.25 20.62 2.06
N GLN A 107 -19.89 21.30 0.97
CA GLN A 107 -20.30 20.95 -0.40
C GLN A 107 -19.23 20.17 -1.18
N HIS A 108 -18.22 19.60 -0.51
CA HIS A 108 -17.10 18.94 -1.21
C HIS A 108 -17.60 17.77 -2.07
N CYS A 109 -18.45 16.89 -1.51
CA CYS A 109 -18.99 15.76 -2.28
C CYS A 109 -19.78 16.19 -3.52
N THR A 110 -20.72 17.13 -3.38
CA THR A 110 -21.50 17.66 -4.51
C THR A 110 -20.70 18.57 -5.44
N SER A 111 -19.49 18.97 -5.05
CA SER A 111 -18.50 19.59 -5.93
C SER A 111 -17.63 18.56 -6.68
N GLY A 112 -17.89 17.26 -6.49
CA GLY A 112 -17.18 16.16 -7.14
C GLY A 112 -16.07 15.51 -6.29
N MET A 113 -15.98 15.81 -5.00
CA MET A 113 -15.01 15.17 -4.10
C MET A 113 -15.53 13.79 -3.65
N ALA A 114 -15.49 12.86 -4.59
CA ALA A 114 -15.85 11.46 -4.45
C ALA A 114 -14.84 10.58 -5.20
N GLY A 115 -14.77 9.30 -4.83
CA GLY A 115 -13.82 8.37 -5.43
C GLY A 115 -14.19 6.93 -5.15
N ALA A 116 -13.33 6.02 -5.62
CA ALA A 116 -13.55 4.59 -5.51
C ALA A 116 -12.27 3.77 -5.30
N ILE A 117 -12.44 2.55 -4.80
CA ILE A 117 -11.43 1.48 -4.85
C ILE A 117 -12.05 0.35 -5.67
N ASN A 118 -11.31 -0.15 -6.65
CA ASN A 118 -11.71 -1.23 -7.55
C ASN A 118 -12.99 -0.93 -8.34
N ALA A 119 -13.22 0.32 -8.76
CA ALA A 119 -14.32 0.61 -9.67
C ALA A 119 -14.13 -0.12 -11.01
N PRO A 120 -15.20 -0.70 -11.60
CA PRO A 120 -15.13 -1.31 -12.91
C PRO A 120 -14.85 -0.26 -14.00
N SER A 121 -14.30 -0.72 -15.13
CA SER A 121 -14.02 0.11 -16.30
C SER A 121 -15.26 0.47 -17.13
N SER A 122 -16.42 -0.12 -16.82
CA SER A 122 -17.70 0.15 -17.49
C SER A 122 -18.87 -0.02 -16.53
N GLY A 123 -20.01 0.59 -16.86
CA GLY A 123 -21.18 0.60 -15.98
C GLY A 123 -20.98 1.58 -14.82
N ASN A 124 -20.91 1.06 -13.60
CA ASN A 124 -20.69 1.85 -12.39
C ASN A 124 -19.22 2.25 -12.28
N THR A 125 -18.73 3.14 -13.14
CA THR A 125 -17.34 3.62 -13.11
C THR A 125 -17.11 4.66 -12.02
N ALA A 126 -15.85 4.96 -11.70
CA ALA A 126 -15.51 6.05 -10.78
C ALA A 126 -16.03 7.41 -11.27
N ASP A 127 -15.91 7.69 -12.57
CA ASP A 127 -16.44 8.92 -13.16
C ASP A 127 -17.97 8.99 -13.05
N ALA A 128 -18.67 7.87 -13.30
CA ALA A 128 -20.12 7.81 -13.14
C ALA A 128 -20.54 8.06 -11.69
N PHE A 129 -19.77 7.57 -10.71
CA PHE A 129 -20.02 7.85 -9.30
C PHE A 129 -19.77 9.31 -8.93
N ILE A 130 -18.71 9.94 -9.46
CA ILE A 130 -18.42 11.36 -9.24
C ILE A 130 -19.51 12.25 -9.86
N GLU A 131 -19.99 11.92 -11.06
CA GLU A 131 -21.11 12.65 -11.67
C GLU A 131 -22.41 12.47 -10.89
N ALA A 132 -22.68 11.27 -10.36
CA ALA A 132 -23.82 11.05 -9.47
C ALA A 132 -23.69 11.86 -8.17
N ALA A 133 -22.49 11.93 -7.58
CA ALA A 133 -22.22 12.72 -6.38
C ALA A 133 -22.48 14.22 -6.59
N LYS A 134 -22.14 14.77 -7.75
CA LYS A 134 -22.43 16.17 -8.10
C LYS A 134 -23.93 16.49 -8.16
N GLN A 135 -24.77 15.47 -8.38
CA GLN A 135 -26.22 15.59 -8.44
C GLN A 135 -26.91 15.16 -7.13
N ALA A 136 -26.15 14.83 -6.08
CA ALA A 136 -26.72 14.44 -4.80
C ALA A 136 -27.40 15.64 -4.12
N ASP A 137 -28.61 15.43 -3.61
CA ASP A 137 -29.38 16.46 -2.91
C ASP A 137 -28.96 16.63 -1.44
N ASN A 138 -28.38 15.58 -0.86
CA ASN A 138 -27.99 15.53 0.54
C ASN A 138 -26.50 15.20 0.68
N ILE A 139 -25.89 15.74 1.73
CA ILE A 139 -24.56 15.36 2.19
C ILE A 139 -24.69 15.07 3.67
N ALA A 140 -24.32 13.86 4.08
CA ALA A 140 -24.37 13.44 5.47
C ALA A 140 -22.99 12.96 5.92
N GLU A 141 -22.72 13.02 7.22
CA GLU A 141 -21.55 12.38 7.81
C GLU A 141 -21.97 11.13 8.59
N PRO A 142 -21.10 10.11 8.68
CA PRO A 142 -21.36 8.97 9.55
C PRO A 142 -21.51 9.39 11.02
N ALA A 143 -22.48 8.80 11.72
CA ALA A 143 -22.63 8.96 13.18
C ALA A 143 -21.68 8.05 13.99
N SER A 144 -20.88 7.22 13.30
CA SER A 144 -19.88 6.35 13.93
C SER A 144 -18.68 7.15 14.43
N THR A 145 -17.89 6.55 15.31
CA THR A 145 -16.65 7.16 15.80
C THR A 145 -15.62 7.28 14.66
N ALA A 146 -14.87 8.37 14.62
CA ALA A 146 -13.74 8.52 13.71
C ALA A 146 -12.76 7.33 13.84
N GLY A 147 -12.26 6.85 12.71
CA GLY A 147 -11.45 5.63 12.62
C GLY A 147 -12.26 4.34 12.46
N THR A 148 -13.59 4.36 12.51
CA THR A 148 -14.41 3.15 12.28
C THR A 148 -14.12 2.57 10.89
N GLY A 149 -13.97 1.24 10.80
CA GLY A 149 -13.74 0.54 9.53
C GLY A 149 -12.36 0.78 8.88
N GLY A 150 -11.44 1.42 9.60
CA GLY A 150 -10.06 1.63 9.16
C GLY A 150 -9.14 1.94 10.34
N MET A 151 -7.99 2.56 10.07
CA MET A 151 -7.03 2.97 11.10
C MET A 151 -6.60 4.42 10.90
N LEU A 152 -6.78 5.25 11.92
CA LEU A 152 -6.15 6.57 12.00
C LEU A 152 -4.71 6.40 12.49
N MET A 153 -3.76 6.85 11.69
CA MET A 153 -2.33 6.71 11.96
C MET A 153 -1.69 8.09 12.14
N ASN A 154 -1.01 8.31 13.26
CA ASN A 154 -0.29 9.55 13.50
C ASN A 154 1.19 9.37 13.10
N GLY A 155 1.53 9.78 11.86
CA GLY A 155 2.87 10.18 11.40
C GLY A 155 4.08 9.25 11.56
N THR A 156 4.00 8.12 12.26
CA THR A 156 5.12 7.20 12.43
C THR A 156 4.95 6.03 11.47
N MET A 157 5.22 6.31 10.19
CA MET A 157 5.44 5.26 9.18
C MET A 157 6.68 4.46 9.59
N SER A 158 6.49 3.41 10.41
CA SER A 158 7.52 2.40 10.61
C SER A 158 7.60 1.60 9.32
N SER A 159 8.44 2.04 8.40
CA SER A 159 8.96 1.18 7.35
C SER A 159 9.74 0.06 8.03
N THR A 160 9.04 -1.02 8.40
CA THR A 160 9.67 -2.27 8.83
C THR A 160 10.26 -2.92 7.59
N ALA A 161 11.46 -2.48 7.20
CA ALA A 161 12.33 -3.26 6.34
C ALA A 161 12.73 -4.51 7.14
N SER A 162 12.01 -5.62 6.95
CA SER A 162 12.44 -6.92 7.44
C SER A 162 13.58 -7.42 6.55
N GLY A 163 14.78 -6.87 6.78
CA GLY A 163 16.02 -7.39 6.23
C GLY A 163 16.45 -8.60 7.05
N SER A 164 16.00 -9.79 6.66
CA SER A 164 16.56 -11.05 7.17
C SER A 164 18.01 -11.20 6.67
N ALA A 165 18.96 -10.81 7.52
CA ALA A 165 20.34 -11.26 7.40
C ALA A 165 20.38 -12.77 7.70
N SER A 166 20.66 -13.58 6.69
CA SER A 166 20.98 -15.00 6.86
C SER A 166 22.39 -15.25 6.32
N THR A 167 23.32 -15.38 7.24
CA THR A 167 24.66 -15.91 7.06
C THR A 167 24.58 -17.39 6.73
N ALA A 168 25.12 -17.84 5.60
CA ALA A 168 25.52 -19.23 5.43
C ALA A 168 26.65 -19.39 4.39
N SER A 169 27.81 -19.69 4.95
CA SER A 169 28.96 -20.43 4.44
C SER A 169 28.73 -21.29 3.19
N SER A 170 29.60 -21.15 2.19
CA SER A 170 29.85 -22.18 1.19
C SER A 170 31.16 -22.92 1.50
N THR A 171 31.02 -24.10 2.09
CA THR A 171 32.04 -25.15 2.13
C THR A 171 32.13 -25.81 0.75
N GLY A 172 33.16 -25.45 -0.02
CA GLY A 172 33.57 -26.18 -1.22
C GLY A 172 34.61 -27.24 -0.89
N ALA A 173 34.29 -28.50 -1.16
CA ALA A 173 35.13 -29.66 -0.86
C ALA A 173 36.14 -29.98 -1.98
N ALA A 174 37.34 -30.35 -1.53
CA ALA A 174 38.27 -31.37 -2.05
C ALA A 174 38.89 -31.23 -3.46
N SER A 175 40.22 -31.11 -3.46
CA SER A 175 41.08 -32.05 -4.17
C SER A 175 42.37 -32.27 -3.36
N SER A 176 42.54 -33.51 -2.93
CA SER A 176 43.69 -34.01 -2.18
C SER A 176 44.94 -34.10 -3.05
N VAL A 177 46.03 -33.46 -2.62
CA VAL A 177 47.39 -33.88 -2.98
C VAL A 177 48.14 -34.12 -1.67
N ASN A 178 48.34 -35.41 -1.38
CA ASN A 178 49.18 -35.90 -0.30
C ASN A 178 50.61 -36.01 -0.85
N VAL A 179 51.52 -35.18 -0.36
CA VAL A 179 52.97 -35.40 -0.48
C VAL A 179 53.60 -35.32 0.91
N ASN A 180 54.03 -36.49 1.35
CA ASN A 180 54.80 -36.76 2.56
C ASN A 180 56.22 -36.18 2.41
N GLY A 181 56.68 -35.39 3.39
CA GLY A 181 58.09 -34.99 3.49
C GLY A 181 58.26 -33.54 3.93
N GLY A 182 58.78 -33.35 5.14
CA GLY A 182 59.04 -32.03 5.69
C GLY A 182 60.14 -31.27 4.94
N VAL A 183 59.97 -29.96 4.82
CA VAL A 183 61.04 -28.96 4.79
C VAL A 183 60.43 -27.58 5.05
N VAL A 184 61.01 -26.87 6.01
CA VAL A 184 60.93 -25.41 6.20
C VAL A 184 61.58 -24.72 5.01
N PHE A 185 60.96 -23.67 4.45
CA PHE A 185 61.69 -22.61 3.75
C PHE A 185 60.96 -21.26 3.78
N THR A 186 61.78 -20.23 4.01
CA THR A 186 61.49 -18.82 4.25
C THR A 186 61.48 -18.02 2.94
N GLY A 187 60.78 -16.88 2.92
CA GLY A 187 60.97 -15.79 1.93
C GLY A 187 59.92 -15.77 0.80
N MET A 188 59.69 -14.68 0.07
CA MET A 188 60.25 -13.33 0.06
C MET A 188 59.39 -12.49 -0.93
N MET A 189 59.16 -11.22 -0.59
CA MET A 189 58.89 -10.05 -1.46
C MET A 189 57.71 -10.00 -2.44
N GLY A 190 57.05 -8.83 -2.43
CA GLY A 190 56.15 -8.39 -3.50
C GLY A 190 55.40 -7.10 -3.19
N MET A 191 56.11 -6.03 -2.85
CA MET A 191 55.61 -4.66 -2.72
C MET A 191 55.48 -4.03 -4.10
N PHE A 192 54.31 -3.50 -4.49
CA PHE A 192 54.20 -2.33 -5.35
C PHE A 192 52.88 -1.59 -5.09
N ALA A 193 53.04 -0.41 -4.49
CA ALA A 193 52.02 0.62 -4.40
C ALA A 193 51.82 1.29 -5.77
N TYR A 194 50.60 1.77 -6.03
CA TYR A 194 50.43 2.98 -6.82
C TYR A 194 49.24 3.79 -6.28
N LEU A 195 49.50 5.09 -6.17
CA LEU A 195 48.73 6.17 -5.56
C LEU A 195 48.38 7.19 -6.65
N LEU A 196 47.36 8.02 -6.37
CA LEU A 196 46.85 9.20 -7.09
C LEU A 196 45.87 8.89 -8.22
N MET A 197 44.69 9.49 -8.26
CA MET A 197 44.29 10.85 -7.83
C MET A 197 43.18 10.88 -6.79
#